data_AF-C0EDH5-F1
#
_entry.id   AF-C0EDH5-F1
#
_cell.length_a   1.000
_cell.length_b   1.000
_cell.length_c   1.000
_cell.angle_alpha   90.00
_cell.angle_beta   90.00
_cell.angle_gamma   90.00
#
_symmetry.space_group_name_H-M   'P 1'
#
loop_
_entity.id
_entity.type
_entity.pdbx_description
1 polymer ?
#
loop_
_entity_poly.entity_id
_entity_poly.type
_entity_poly.pdbx_seq_one_letter_code
_entity_poly.pdbx_strand_id
1 'polypeptide(L)'
;MNDSFRRGQMNQRIQEIAEAATVLFLQQGYAKTQISHIAKAVGVSVGTIYLDFTGKKEIMHFILKRTIEPDFNDREFDRPITDHLFAGLEEQIISCFEQSGREFAAHLHETDQYSLELLVSDAFDLLARYAAGCLFIEKNQFDFKKLAEHYKRYRKQFFETMTQYLQKFMEAGTVRPLQHLELTTTLIIEMLSWWAMDIRYTSFETQPISMELAKTICMDNILAAYKKIN
;
A
#
# COMPACT_ATOMS: atom_id res chain seq x y z
N MET A 1 -16.16 -13.55 33.37
CA MET A 1 -16.47 -13.54 31.92
C MET A 1 -16.74 -12.09 31.53
N ASN A 2 -15.72 -11.27 31.22
CA ASN A 2 -16.00 -9.89 30.74
C ASN A 2 -14.79 -9.10 30.21
N ASP A 3 -13.57 -9.30 30.69
CA ASP A 3 -12.47 -8.38 30.34
C ASP A 3 -11.86 -8.69 28.95
N SER A 4 -11.56 -9.96 28.65
CA SER A 4 -11.05 -10.38 27.33
C SER A 4 -12.03 -10.13 26.18
N PHE A 5 -13.33 -10.31 26.40
CA PHE A 5 -14.36 -10.04 25.39
C PHE A 5 -14.51 -8.54 25.11
N ARG A 6 -14.47 -7.70 26.15
CA ARG A 6 -14.48 -6.23 26.01
C ARG A 6 -13.23 -5.74 25.28
N ARG A 7 -12.06 -6.31 25.61
CA ARG A 7 -10.77 -6.02 24.94
C ARG A 7 -10.79 -6.37 23.45
N GLY A 8 -11.30 -7.56 23.09
CA GLY A 8 -11.46 -7.96 21.70
C GLY A 8 -12.36 -7.00 20.90
N GLN A 9 -13.53 -6.64 21.44
CA GLN A 9 -14.42 -5.65 20.81
C GLN A 9 -13.78 -4.25 20.69
N MET A 10 -12.94 -3.90 21.64
CA MET A 10 -12.28 -2.61 21.69
C MET A 10 -11.14 -2.48 20.67
N ASN A 11 -10.43 -3.57 20.35
CA ASN A 11 -9.47 -3.58 19.23
C ASN A 11 -10.18 -3.58 17.88
N GLN A 12 -11.31 -4.29 17.77
CA GLN A 12 -12.17 -4.26 16.59
C GLN A 12 -12.60 -2.83 16.23
N ARG A 13 -13.02 -2.01 17.21
CA ARG A 13 -13.43 -0.62 16.96
C ARG A 13 -12.28 0.26 16.46
N ILE A 14 -11.06 0.07 16.97
CA ILE A 14 -9.86 0.79 16.49
C ILE A 14 -9.63 0.48 15.00
N GLN A 15 -9.77 -0.79 14.61
CA GLN A 15 -9.61 -1.22 13.23
C GLN A 15 -10.71 -0.64 12.33
N GLU A 16 -11.97 -0.67 12.77
CA GLU A 16 -13.10 -0.06 12.04
C GLU A 16 -12.91 1.45 11.84
N ILE A 17 -12.44 2.16 12.88
CA ILE A 17 -12.11 3.60 12.80
C ILE A 17 -10.99 3.83 11.77
N ALA A 18 -9.91 3.06 11.83
CA ALA A 18 -8.79 3.19 10.90
C ALA A 18 -9.19 2.88 9.45
N GLU A 19 -10.05 1.89 9.23
CA GLU A 19 -10.54 1.52 7.90
C GLU A 19 -11.46 2.59 7.31
N ALA A 20 -12.46 3.05 8.08
CA ALA A 20 -13.33 4.14 7.67
C ALA A 20 -12.54 5.43 7.39
N ALA A 21 -11.57 5.75 8.24
CA ALA A 21 -10.70 6.90 8.05
C ALA A 21 -9.81 6.76 6.82
N THR A 22 -9.27 5.57 6.52
CA THR A 22 -8.49 5.32 5.30
C THR A 22 -9.30 5.64 4.05
N VAL A 23 -10.54 5.13 3.96
CA VAL A 23 -11.42 5.39 2.82
C VAL A 23 -11.72 6.88 2.68
N LEU A 24 -12.08 7.55 3.79
CA LEU A 24 -12.38 8.99 3.76
C LEU A 24 -11.14 9.82 3.40
N PHE A 25 -9.98 9.53 3.96
CA PHE A 25 -8.74 10.24 3.62
C PHE A 25 -8.40 10.08 2.14
N LEU A 26 -8.59 8.89 1.56
CA LEU A 26 -8.28 8.64 0.16
C LEU A 26 -9.34 9.20 -0.80
N GLN A 27 -10.60 9.31 -0.42
CA GLN A 27 -11.66 9.81 -1.31
C GLN A 27 -11.80 11.33 -1.30
N GLN A 28 -11.82 11.96 -0.12
CA GLN A 28 -12.06 13.42 0.01
C GLN A 28 -10.81 14.20 0.46
N GLY A 29 -9.73 13.52 0.83
CA GLY A 29 -8.47 14.12 1.30
C GLY A 29 -8.38 14.26 2.82
N TYR A 30 -7.16 14.24 3.36
CA TYR A 30 -6.91 14.33 4.79
C TYR A 30 -7.42 15.66 5.38
N ALA A 31 -7.08 16.79 4.75
CA ALA A 31 -7.46 18.12 5.22
C ALA A 31 -8.98 18.30 5.40
N LYS A 32 -9.78 17.80 4.43
CA LYS A 32 -11.25 17.93 4.42
C LYS A 32 -11.96 16.91 5.32
N THR A 33 -11.28 15.84 5.73
CA THR A 33 -11.87 14.83 6.61
C THR A 33 -11.93 15.32 8.05
N GLN A 34 -13.10 15.22 8.68
CA GLN A 34 -13.34 15.57 10.08
C GLN A 34 -13.58 14.30 10.90
N ILE A 35 -13.33 14.37 12.22
CA ILE A 35 -13.63 13.26 13.15
C ILE A 35 -15.12 12.90 13.11
N SER A 36 -16.02 13.87 12.93
CA SER A 36 -17.45 13.65 12.76
C SER A 36 -17.80 12.81 11.53
N HIS A 37 -17.07 12.96 10.42
CA HIS A 37 -17.25 12.13 9.22
C HIS A 37 -16.89 10.67 9.51
N ILE A 38 -15.77 10.45 10.20
CA ILE A 38 -15.29 9.12 10.59
C ILE A 38 -16.27 8.47 11.57
N ALA A 39 -16.68 9.19 12.61
CA ALA A 39 -17.66 8.72 13.59
C ALA A 39 -18.97 8.28 12.93
N LYS A 40 -19.49 9.10 11.99
CA LYS A 40 -20.69 8.77 11.21
C LYS A 40 -20.50 7.52 10.34
N ALA A 41 -19.34 7.36 9.69
CA ALA A 41 -19.06 6.21 8.84
C ALA A 41 -18.99 4.90 9.64
N VAL A 42 -18.46 4.94 10.86
CA VAL A 42 -18.38 3.78 11.77
C VAL A 42 -19.71 3.54 12.51
N GLY A 43 -20.59 4.54 12.61
CA GLY A 43 -21.85 4.44 13.35
C GLY A 43 -21.71 4.69 14.86
N VAL A 44 -20.72 5.50 15.28
CA VAL A 44 -20.45 5.84 16.68
C VAL A 44 -20.54 7.34 16.93
N SER A 45 -20.53 7.76 18.20
CA SER A 45 -20.46 9.17 18.56
C SER A 45 -19.05 9.73 18.37
N VAL A 46 -18.92 11.04 18.16
CA VAL A 46 -17.62 11.73 18.16
C VAL A 46 -16.87 11.51 19.48
N GLY A 47 -17.57 11.55 20.62
CA GLY A 47 -16.99 11.26 21.92
C GLY A 47 -16.39 9.86 22.01
N THR A 48 -17.00 8.87 21.34
CA THR A 48 -16.50 7.50 21.27
C THR A 48 -15.16 7.42 20.52
N ILE A 49 -14.98 8.18 19.44
CA ILE A 49 -13.69 8.25 18.74
C ILE A 49 -12.60 8.77 19.69
N TYR A 50 -12.91 9.81 20.47
CA TYR A 50 -11.97 10.39 21.43
C TYR A 50 -11.62 9.47 22.62
N LEU A 51 -12.36 8.37 22.84
CA LEU A 51 -11.96 7.34 23.79
C LEU A 51 -10.81 6.47 23.25
N ASP A 52 -10.68 6.33 21.93
CA ASP A 52 -9.66 5.49 21.31
C ASP A 52 -8.49 6.28 20.72
N PHE A 53 -8.73 7.51 20.22
CA PHE A 53 -7.72 8.35 19.59
C PHE A 53 -7.83 9.80 20.06
N THR A 54 -6.70 10.46 20.33
CA THR A 54 -6.72 11.88 20.69
C THR A 54 -7.11 12.80 19.53
N GLY A 55 -6.97 12.33 18.29
CA GLY A 55 -7.29 13.14 17.13
C GLY A 55 -7.08 12.46 15.78
N LYS A 56 -7.31 13.25 14.73
CA LYS A 56 -7.24 12.81 13.33
C LYS A 56 -5.81 12.44 12.91
N LYS A 57 -4.81 13.13 13.50
CA LYS A 57 -3.40 12.88 13.25
C LYS A 57 -2.99 11.50 13.75
N GLU A 58 -3.45 11.10 14.92
CA GLU A 58 -3.14 9.78 15.50
C GLU A 58 -3.81 8.65 14.74
N ILE A 59 -5.04 8.85 14.25
CA ILE A 59 -5.70 7.88 13.35
C ILE A 59 -4.88 7.71 12.07
N MET A 60 -4.40 8.81 11.49
CA MET A 60 -3.56 8.78 10.30
C MET A 60 -2.21 8.09 10.56
N HIS A 61 -1.53 8.41 11.66
CA HIS A 61 -0.29 7.72 12.03
C HIS A 61 -0.51 6.23 12.27
N PHE A 62 -1.65 5.85 12.87
CA PHE A 62 -2.03 4.45 13.04
C PHE A 62 -2.15 3.73 11.69
N ILE A 63 -2.83 4.34 10.72
CA ILE A 63 -2.96 3.79 9.35
C ILE A 63 -1.60 3.61 8.67
N LEU A 64 -0.72 4.60 8.77
CA LEU A 64 0.62 4.52 8.19
C LEU A 64 1.48 3.45 8.90
N LYS A 65 1.40 3.37 10.23
CA LYS A 65 2.12 2.37 11.03
C LYS A 65 1.68 0.95 10.69
N ARG A 66 0.38 0.65 10.62
CA ARG A 66 -0.12 -0.68 10.22
C ARG A 66 0.23 -1.05 8.77
N THR A 67 0.51 -0.07 7.91
CA THR A 67 0.93 -0.31 6.53
C THR A 67 2.33 -0.93 6.47
N ILE A 68 3.24 -0.46 7.33
CA ILE A 68 4.62 -0.97 7.40
C ILE A 68 4.79 -2.10 8.43
N GLU A 69 3.79 -2.32 9.27
CA GLU A 69 3.79 -3.33 10.34
C GLU A 69 2.37 -3.92 10.49
N PRO A 70 2.00 -4.92 9.67
CA PRO A 70 0.64 -5.48 9.67
C PRO A 70 0.17 -5.99 11.04
N ASP A 71 1.08 -6.62 11.79
CA ASP A 71 0.82 -7.15 13.15
C ASP A 71 0.54 -6.04 14.18
N PHE A 72 0.71 -4.77 13.81
CA PHE A 72 0.35 -3.64 14.67
C PHE A 72 -1.13 -3.64 15.05
N ASN A 73 -2.01 -4.13 14.17
CA ASN A 73 -3.46 -4.19 14.42
C ASN A 73 -3.86 -5.05 15.63
N ASP A 74 -3.04 -6.05 15.94
CA ASP A 74 -3.34 -7.04 16.98
C ASP A 74 -2.74 -6.68 18.34
N ARG A 75 -2.03 -5.55 18.42
CA ARG A 75 -1.42 -5.07 19.66
C ARG A 75 -2.44 -4.52 20.63
N GLU A 76 -2.10 -4.59 21.91
CA GLU A 76 -2.80 -3.85 22.95
C GLU A 76 -2.25 -2.42 23.01
N PHE A 77 -3.15 -1.44 23.15
CA PHE A 77 -2.81 -0.03 23.18
C PHE A 77 -3.37 0.63 24.44
N ASP A 78 -2.55 1.48 25.05
CA ASP A 78 -3.03 2.46 26.02
C ASP A 78 -3.91 3.49 25.30
N ARG A 79 -5.04 3.82 25.94
CA ARG A 79 -6.09 4.66 25.34
C ARG A 79 -6.28 5.96 26.14
N PRO A 80 -6.56 7.08 25.45
CA PRO A 80 -6.59 7.23 24.00
C PRO A 80 -5.19 7.12 23.38
N ILE A 81 -5.09 6.58 22.17
CA ILE A 81 -3.86 6.53 21.39
C ILE A 81 -3.40 7.96 21.12
N THR A 82 -2.14 8.24 21.45
CA THR A 82 -1.50 9.55 21.34
C THR A 82 -0.30 9.51 20.38
N ASP A 83 0.21 10.69 20.01
CA ASP A 83 1.35 10.83 19.10
C ASP A 83 2.64 10.16 19.61
N HIS A 84 2.77 9.92 20.93
CA HIS A 84 3.94 9.26 21.53
C HIS A 84 4.19 7.85 20.97
N LEU A 85 3.14 7.15 20.57
CA LEU A 85 3.22 5.81 19.97
C LEU A 85 3.89 5.82 18.59
N PHE A 86 3.92 6.98 17.93
CA PHE A 86 4.36 7.14 16.54
C PHE A 86 5.66 7.94 16.42
N ALA A 87 6.43 8.04 17.50
CA ALA A 87 7.75 8.65 17.48
C ALA A 87 8.65 7.96 16.44
N GLY A 88 9.22 8.75 15.52
CA GLY A 88 10.07 8.25 14.44
C GLY A 88 9.35 7.45 13.35
N LEU A 89 8.02 7.54 13.27
CA LEU A 89 7.24 6.82 12.25
C LEU A 89 7.67 7.16 10.82
N GLU A 90 7.97 8.43 10.55
CA GLU A 90 8.39 8.85 9.21
C GLU A 90 9.70 8.15 8.79
N GLU A 91 10.70 8.11 9.66
CA GLU A 91 11.97 7.41 9.43
C GLU A 91 11.77 5.90 9.27
N GLN A 92 10.83 5.30 10.02
CA GLN A 92 10.48 3.89 9.89
C GLN A 92 9.86 3.58 8.53
N ILE A 93 8.95 4.43 8.04
CA ILE A 93 8.33 4.27 6.71
C ILE A 93 9.40 4.38 5.62
N ILE A 94 10.25 5.40 5.70
CA ILE A 94 11.35 5.60 4.74
C ILE A 94 12.25 4.36 4.71
N SER A 95 12.67 3.89 5.88
CA SER A 95 13.54 2.71 6.00
C SER A 95 12.88 1.44 5.46
N CYS A 96 11.58 1.27 5.71
CA CYS A 96 10.79 0.15 5.21
C CYS A 96 10.73 0.12 3.68
N PHE A 97 10.45 1.27 3.04
CA PHE A 97 10.43 1.36 1.58
C PHE A 97 11.81 1.17 0.96
N GLU A 98 12.86 1.76 1.55
CA GLU A 98 14.23 1.55 1.08
C GLU A 98 14.66 0.08 1.19
N GLN A 99 14.32 -0.60 2.29
CA GLN A 99 14.61 -2.03 2.45
C GLN A 99 13.82 -2.88 1.45
N SER A 100 12.52 -2.63 1.31
CA SER A 100 11.68 -3.37 0.38
C SER A 100 12.15 -3.20 -1.07
N GLY A 101 12.59 -1.99 -1.45
CA GLY A 101 13.17 -1.73 -2.76
C GLY A 101 14.49 -2.45 -3.00
N ARG A 102 15.37 -2.51 -1.98
CA ARG A 102 16.62 -3.30 -2.04
C ARG A 102 16.37 -4.79 -2.19
N GLU A 103 15.44 -5.35 -1.41
CA GLU A 103 15.04 -6.75 -1.50
C GLU A 103 14.47 -7.06 -2.89
N PHE A 104 13.57 -6.22 -3.38
CA PHE A 104 13.00 -6.36 -4.72
C PHE A 104 14.06 -6.28 -5.82
N ALA A 105 15.08 -5.43 -5.69
CA ALA A 105 16.17 -5.33 -6.64
C ALA A 105 17.21 -6.46 -6.54
N ALA A 106 17.28 -7.17 -5.42
CA ALA A 106 18.29 -8.21 -5.20
C ALA A 106 18.21 -9.35 -6.23
N HIS A 107 17.00 -9.70 -6.71
CA HIS A 107 16.83 -10.73 -7.72
C HIS A 107 17.44 -10.37 -9.09
N LEU A 108 17.86 -9.12 -9.33
CA LEU A 108 18.58 -8.74 -10.55
C LEU A 108 19.93 -9.46 -10.67
N HIS A 109 20.49 -9.93 -9.55
CA HIS A 109 21.75 -10.68 -9.54
C HIS A 109 21.56 -12.18 -9.76
N GLU A 110 20.33 -12.70 -9.66
CA GLU A 110 19.99 -14.13 -9.71
C GLU A 110 18.90 -14.42 -10.77
N THR A 111 18.96 -13.75 -11.93
CA THR A 111 17.88 -13.79 -12.93
C THR A 111 17.61 -15.16 -13.52
N ASP A 112 18.53 -16.12 -13.41
CA ASP A 112 18.31 -17.49 -13.90
C ASP A 112 17.21 -18.22 -13.11
N GLN A 113 16.91 -17.76 -11.88
CA GLN A 113 15.86 -18.31 -11.02
C GLN A 113 14.66 -17.37 -10.88
N TYR A 114 14.71 -16.19 -11.50
CA TYR A 114 13.68 -15.16 -11.38
C TYR A 114 13.02 -14.91 -12.73
N SER A 115 11.75 -15.31 -12.86
CA SER A 115 11.02 -15.23 -14.14
C SER A 115 10.10 -14.01 -14.20
N LEU A 116 9.51 -13.76 -15.38
CA LEU A 116 8.49 -12.72 -15.55
C LEU A 116 7.29 -12.95 -14.61
N GLU A 117 6.86 -14.20 -14.41
CA GLU A 117 5.79 -14.57 -13.49
C GLU A 117 6.08 -14.12 -12.06
N LEU A 118 7.28 -14.44 -11.58
CA LEU A 118 7.71 -14.06 -10.22
C LEU A 118 7.81 -12.54 -10.10
N LEU A 119 8.41 -11.86 -11.09
CA LEU A 119 8.47 -10.40 -11.13
C LEU A 119 7.08 -9.76 -10.98
N VAL A 120 6.12 -10.19 -11.82
CA VAL A 120 4.77 -9.61 -11.84
C VAL A 120 4.03 -9.94 -10.53
N SER A 121 4.18 -11.17 -10.03
CA SER A 121 3.61 -11.61 -8.77
C SER A 121 4.12 -10.77 -7.60
N ASP A 122 5.44 -10.61 -7.49
CA ASP A 122 6.08 -9.93 -6.37
C ASP A 122 5.86 -8.41 -6.43
N ALA A 123 5.89 -7.83 -7.63
CA ALA A 123 5.53 -6.43 -7.85
C ALA A 123 4.08 -6.15 -7.43
N PHE A 124 3.14 -7.04 -7.78
CA PHE A 124 1.75 -6.93 -7.34
C PHE A 124 1.65 -6.97 -5.81
N ASP A 125 2.28 -7.96 -5.17
CA ASP A 125 2.21 -8.13 -3.72
C ASP A 125 2.85 -6.95 -2.97
N LEU A 126 3.95 -6.41 -3.50
CA LEU A 126 4.63 -5.24 -2.96
C LEU A 126 3.72 -4.00 -3.01
N LEU A 127 3.08 -3.75 -4.16
CA LEU A 127 2.14 -2.64 -4.33
C LEU A 127 0.90 -2.81 -3.44
N ALA A 128 0.33 -4.03 -3.40
CA ALA A 128 -0.87 -4.33 -2.62
C ALA A 128 -0.65 -4.21 -1.11
N ARG A 129 0.52 -4.65 -0.63
CA ARG A 129 0.92 -4.57 0.79
C ARG A 129 0.95 -3.12 1.28
N TYR A 130 1.54 -2.23 0.49
CA TYR A 130 1.75 -0.84 0.90
C TYR A 130 0.70 0.15 0.35
N ALA A 131 -0.34 -0.35 -0.33
CA ALA A 131 -1.31 0.42 -1.09
C ALA A 131 -1.86 1.66 -0.35
N ALA A 132 -2.38 1.48 0.87
CA ALA A 132 -2.99 2.57 1.62
C ALA A 132 -1.98 3.67 1.96
N GLY A 133 -0.77 3.30 2.41
CA GLY A 133 0.29 4.26 2.73
C GLY A 133 0.80 5.00 1.49
N CYS A 134 1.06 4.27 0.40
CA CYS A 134 1.48 4.84 -0.87
C CYS A 134 0.45 5.86 -1.41
N LEU A 135 -0.82 5.48 -1.52
CA LEU A 135 -1.89 6.37 -1.97
C LEU A 135 -2.08 7.56 -1.02
N PHE A 136 -1.90 7.35 0.28
CA PHE A 136 -1.99 8.43 1.25
C PHE A 136 -0.88 9.48 1.00
N ILE A 137 0.36 9.03 0.81
CA ILE A 137 1.49 9.92 0.54
C ILE A 137 1.27 10.69 -0.78
N GLU A 138 0.82 9.99 -1.83
CA GLU A 138 0.55 10.60 -3.14
C GLU A 138 -0.51 11.70 -3.07
N LYS A 139 -1.62 11.46 -2.36
CA LYS A 139 -2.72 12.42 -2.25
C LYS A 139 -2.44 13.58 -1.29
N ASN A 140 -1.48 13.44 -0.39
CA ASN A 140 -1.18 14.43 0.64
C ASN A 140 0.27 14.95 0.55
N GLN A 141 0.88 14.92 -0.63
CA GLN A 141 2.28 15.30 -0.85
C GLN A 141 2.66 16.72 -0.35
N PHE A 142 1.71 17.65 -0.30
CA PHE A 142 1.94 19.02 0.17
C PHE A 142 1.95 19.13 1.71
N ASP A 143 1.21 18.24 2.38
CA ASP A 143 1.12 18.17 3.84
C ASP A 143 2.30 17.38 4.43
N PHE A 144 2.85 16.41 3.68
CA PHE A 144 3.93 15.51 4.11
C PHE A 144 5.13 15.55 3.15
N LYS A 145 5.75 16.72 3.01
CA LYS A 145 6.79 16.97 1.98
C LYS A 145 7.97 16.01 2.03
N LYS A 146 8.55 15.77 3.21
CA LYS A 146 9.71 14.89 3.37
C LYS A 146 9.36 13.45 2.97
N LEU A 147 8.28 12.90 3.52
CA LEU A 147 7.79 11.58 3.13
C LEU A 147 7.48 11.48 1.62
N ALA A 148 6.88 12.50 1.03
CA ALA A 148 6.58 12.55 -0.41
C ALA A 148 7.85 12.59 -1.28
N GLU A 149 8.88 13.34 -0.89
CA GLU A 149 10.16 13.38 -1.59
C GLU A 149 10.87 12.02 -1.56
N HIS A 150 10.89 11.35 -0.41
CA HIS A 150 11.44 10.00 -0.28
C HIS A 150 10.64 8.99 -1.09
N TYR A 151 9.31 9.03 -1.02
CA TYR A 151 8.45 8.14 -1.81
C TYR A 151 8.63 8.35 -3.32
N LYS A 152 8.78 9.60 -3.79
CA LYS A 152 9.07 9.90 -5.20
C LYS A 152 10.40 9.28 -5.65
N ARG A 153 11.43 9.32 -4.79
CA ARG A 153 12.72 8.68 -5.07
C ARG A 153 12.59 7.15 -5.12
N TYR A 154 11.89 6.56 -4.15
CA TYR A 154 11.59 5.14 -4.13
C TYR A 154 10.83 4.69 -5.39
N ARG A 155 9.75 5.40 -5.78
CA ARG A 155 8.98 5.08 -6.99
C ARG A 155 9.84 5.15 -8.24
N LYS A 156 10.73 6.15 -8.36
CA LYS A 156 11.68 6.24 -9.48
C LYS A 156 12.60 5.02 -9.52
N GLN A 157 13.17 4.61 -8.39
CA GLN A 157 14.03 3.42 -8.30
C GLN A 157 13.26 2.14 -8.66
N PHE A 158 12.02 1.99 -8.19
CA PHE A 158 11.17 0.85 -8.53
C PHE A 158 10.93 0.72 -10.05
N PHE A 159 10.66 1.85 -10.74
CA PHE A 159 10.51 1.87 -12.20
C PHE A 159 11.81 1.50 -12.92
N GLU A 160 12.96 2.01 -12.44
CA GLU A 160 14.28 1.67 -12.98
C GLU A 160 14.58 0.18 -12.81
N THR A 161 14.32 -0.39 -11.63
CA THR A 161 14.49 -1.82 -11.33
C THR A 161 13.59 -2.71 -12.21
N MET A 162 12.31 -2.38 -12.33
CA MET A 162 11.37 -3.10 -13.22
C MET A 162 11.85 -3.08 -14.69
N THR A 163 12.36 -1.94 -15.14
CA THR A 163 12.92 -1.78 -16.50
C THR A 163 14.13 -2.69 -16.70
N GLN A 164 15.03 -2.76 -15.71
CA GLN A 164 16.21 -3.63 -15.76
C GLN A 164 15.82 -5.11 -15.81
N TYR A 165 14.81 -5.54 -15.05
CA TYR A 165 14.31 -6.92 -15.15
C TYR A 165 13.80 -7.26 -16.55
N LEU A 166 12.93 -6.41 -17.10
CA LEU A 166 12.38 -6.63 -18.44
C LEU A 166 13.47 -6.66 -19.51
N GLN A 167 14.48 -5.78 -19.42
CA GLN A 167 15.64 -5.81 -20.30
C GLN A 167 16.38 -7.16 -20.22
N LYS A 168 16.66 -7.65 -19.01
CA LYS A 168 17.33 -8.95 -18.83
C LYS A 168 16.52 -10.12 -19.38
N PHE A 169 15.19 -10.10 -19.19
CA PHE A 169 14.32 -11.14 -19.74
C PHE A 169 14.23 -11.11 -21.27
N MET A 170 14.31 -9.91 -21.87
CA MET A 170 14.43 -9.77 -23.32
C MET A 170 15.76 -10.34 -23.84
N GLU A 171 16.87 -10.04 -23.17
CA GLU A 171 18.20 -10.56 -23.52
C GLU A 171 18.28 -12.09 -23.40
N ALA A 172 17.65 -12.66 -22.36
CA ALA A 172 17.51 -14.10 -22.17
C ALA A 172 16.51 -14.76 -23.14
N GLY A 173 15.74 -13.96 -23.89
CA GLY A 173 14.74 -14.45 -24.86
C GLY A 173 13.46 -15.02 -24.24
N THR A 174 13.26 -14.87 -22.93
CA THR A 174 12.04 -15.31 -22.21
C THR A 174 10.89 -14.31 -22.33
N VAL A 175 11.22 -13.05 -22.62
CA VAL A 175 10.28 -11.98 -22.98
C VAL A 175 10.47 -11.58 -24.43
N ARG A 176 9.37 -11.35 -25.15
CA ARG A 176 9.43 -10.91 -26.55
C ARG A 176 10.13 -9.54 -26.68
N PRO A 177 10.72 -9.21 -27.83
CA PRO A 177 11.28 -7.89 -28.05
C PRO A 177 10.25 -6.77 -27.82
N LEU A 178 10.63 -5.74 -27.06
CA LEU A 178 9.83 -4.56 -26.76
C LEU A 178 10.45 -3.35 -27.46
N GLN A 179 9.70 -2.69 -28.34
CA GLN A 179 10.19 -1.51 -29.07
C GLN A 179 10.36 -0.28 -28.17
N HIS A 180 9.51 -0.14 -27.16
CA HIS A 180 9.52 0.94 -26.19
C HIS A 180 9.53 0.36 -24.78
N LEU A 181 10.71 -0.06 -24.31
CA LEU A 181 10.88 -0.77 -23.04
C LEU A 181 10.32 0.03 -21.87
N GLU A 182 10.73 1.29 -21.69
CA GLU A 182 10.37 2.13 -20.54
C GLU A 182 8.87 2.45 -20.51
N LEU A 183 8.25 2.66 -21.67
CA LEU A 183 6.80 2.88 -21.76
C LEU A 183 6.02 1.59 -21.49
N THR A 184 6.57 0.45 -21.92
CA THR A 184 5.98 -0.86 -21.60
C THR A 184 6.10 -1.18 -20.11
N THR A 185 7.24 -0.89 -19.49
CA THR A 185 7.43 -0.98 -18.04
C THR A 185 6.40 -0.10 -17.33
N THR A 186 6.25 1.15 -17.76
CA THR A 186 5.27 2.08 -17.21
C THR A 186 3.86 1.50 -17.30
N LEU A 187 3.46 1.00 -18.48
CA LEU A 187 2.15 0.37 -18.67
C LEU A 187 1.92 -0.81 -17.70
N ILE A 188 2.91 -1.69 -17.54
CA ILE A 188 2.84 -2.82 -16.61
C ILE A 188 2.66 -2.32 -15.18
N ILE A 189 3.49 -1.37 -14.73
CA ILE A 189 3.43 -0.84 -13.37
C ILE A 189 2.10 -0.12 -13.12
N GLU A 190 1.60 0.68 -14.05
CA GLU A 190 0.33 1.39 -13.87
C GLU A 190 -0.85 0.42 -13.83
N MET A 191 -0.83 -0.65 -14.64
CA MET A 191 -1.84 -1.70 -14.54
C MET A 191 -1.79 -2.41 -13.18
N LEU A 192 -0.61 -2.82 -12.73
CA LEU A 192 -0.45 -3.44 -11.41
C LEU A 192 -0.87 -2.50 -10.28
N SER A 193 -0.46 -1.23 -10.34
CA SER A 193 -0.79 -0.21 -9.33
C SER A 193 -2.30 -0.01 -9.24
N TRP A 194 -3.00 0.06 -10.37
CA TRP A 194 -4.44 0.22 -10.38
C TRP A 194 -5.16 -0.95 -9.68
N TRP A 195 -4.81 -2.18 -10.05
CA TRP A 195 -5.44 -3.38 -9.50
C TRP A 195 -5.03 -3.70 -8.05
N ALA A 196 -3.79 -3.39 -7.66
CA ALA A 196 -3.28 -3.63 -6.32
C ALA A 196 -3.68 -2.53 -5.32
N MET A 197 -3.88 -1.31 -5.80
CA MET A 197 -4.04 -0.13 -4.94
C MET A 197 -5.37 0.59 -5.20
N ASP A 198 -5.54 1.20 -6.39
CA ASP A 198 -6.64 2.13 -6.66
C ASP A 198 -8.02 1.49 -6.62
N ILE A 199 -8.17 0.28 -7.15
CA ILE A 199 -9.48 -0.40 -7.24
C ILE A 199 -10.18 -0.51 -5.88
N ARG A 200 -9.40 -0.58 -4.79
CA ARG A 200 -9.88 -0.71 -3.40
C ARG A 200 -10.37 0.58 -2.79
N TYR A 201 -9.86 1.73 -3.24
CA TYR A 201 -9.98 2.99 -2.50
C TYR A 201 -10.47 4.17 -3.33
N THR A 202 -10.18 4.17 -4.64
CA THR A 202 -10.37 5.32 -5.53
C THR A 202 -11.28 5.00 -6.71
N SER A 203 -11.72 3.74 -6.86
CA SER A 203 -12.68 3.34 -7.89
C SER A 203 -14.01 4.07 -7.72
N PHE A 204 -14.57 4.52 -8.86
CA PHE A 204 -15.89 5.12 -8.89
C PHE A 204 -16.99 4.07 -8.66
N GLU A 205 -16.84 2.90 -9.30
CA GLU A 205 -17.68 1.74 -9.07
C GLU A 205 -16.96 0.73 -8.18
N THR A 206 -17.54 0.42 -7.03
CA THR A 206 -16.99 -0.58 -6.13
C THR A 206 -17.42 -1.98 -6.58
N GLN A 207 -16.45 -2.85 -6.81
CA GLN A 207 -16.68 -4.27 -7.08
C GLN A 207 -15.99 -5.11 -6.00
N PRO A 208 -16.64 -6.16 -5.47
CA PRO A 208 -16.06 -7.02 -4.45
C PRO A 208 -15.05 -7.99 -5.08
N ILE A 209 -13.86 -7.48 -5.40
CA ILE A 209 -12.77 -8.26 -6.00
C ILE A 209 -11.72 -8.54 -4.93
N SER A 210 -11.37 -9.82 -4.73
CA SER A 210 -10.29 -10.20 -3.83
C SER A 210 -8.93 -9.84 -4.44
N MET A 211 -7.93 -9.57 -3.60
CA MET A 211 -6.58 -9.28 -4.08
C MET A 211 -5.94 -10.45 -4.81
N GLU A 212 -6.29 -11.68 -4.43
CA GLU A 212 -5.88 -12.89 -5.15
C GLU A 212 -6.43 -12.91 -6.58
N LEU A 213 -7.73 -12.64 -6.76
CA LEU A 213 -8.34 -12.60 -8.09
C LEU A 213 -7.78 -11.44 -8.93
N ALA A 214 -7.61 -10.26 -8.35
CA ALA A 214 -6.99 -9.11 -9.02
C ALA A 214 -5.57 -9.46 -9.51
N LYS A 215 -4.77 -10.12 -8.67
CA LYS A 215 -3.44 -10.61 -9.02
C LYS A 215 -3.48 -11.60 -10.19
N THR A 216 -4.37 -12.59 -10.14
CA THR A 216 -4.54 -13.58 -11.22
C THR A 216 -4.87 -12.90 -12.55
N ILE A 217 -5.78 -11.92 -12.55
CA ILE A 217 -6.16 -11.17 -13.76
C ILE A 217 -4.97 -10.40 -14.33
N CYS A 218 -4.21 -9.69 -13.49
CA CYS A 218 -3.02 -8.98 -13.95
C CYS A 218 -1.96 -9.94 -14.52
N MET A 219 -1.69 -11.04 -13.82
CA MET A 219 -0.72 -12.03 -14.26
C MET A 219 -1.11 -12.65 -15.59
N ASP A 220 -2.35 -13.11 -15.74
CA ASP A 220 -2.84 -13.69 -17.00
C ASP A 220 -2.62 -12.72 -18.18
N ASN A 221 -3.03 -11.45 -18.02
CA ASN A 221 -2.90 -10.45 -19.06
C ASN A 221 -1.43 -10.16 -19.43
N ILE A 222 -0.57 -9.88 -18.44
CA ILE A 222 0.82 -9.51 -18.66
C ILE A 222 1.60 -10.68 -19.28
N LEU A 223 1.40 -11.89 -18.74
CA LEU A 223 2.12 -13.07 -19.23
C LEU A 223 1.71 -13.41 -20.65
N ALA A 224 0.41 -13.41 -20.96
CA ALA A 224 -0.06 -13.61 -22.33
C ALA A 224 0.48 -12.56 -23.31
N ALA A 225 0.64 -11.31 -22.86
CA ALA A 225 1.09 -10.22 -23.71
C ALA A 225 2.60 -10.21 -23.97
N TYR A 226 3.43 -10.66 -23.03
CA TYR A 226 4.89 -10.44 -23.08
C TYR A 226 5.75 -11.69 -22.98
N LYS A 227 5.27 -12.75 -22.31
CA LYS A 227 6.03 -13.99 -22.19
C LYS A 227 6.16 -14.64 -23.56
N LYS A 228 7.38 -15.04 -23.92
CA LYS A 228 7.61 -15.84 -25.11
C LYS A 228 7.28 -17.29 -24.77
N ILE A 229 6.27 -17.85 -25.45
CA ILE A 229 6.00 -19.28 -25.41
C ILE A 229 6.99 -19.92 -26.40
N ASN A 230 7.88 -20.77 -25.89
CA ASN A 230 8.75 -21.60 -26.74
C ASN A 230 7.93 -22.65 -27.48
#